data_AF-A0A1A0R3Z1-F1
#
_entry.id   AF-A0A1A0R3Z1-F1
#
_cell.length_a   1.000
_cell.length_b   1.000
_cell.length_c   1.000
_cell.angle_alpha   90.00
_cell.angle_beta   90.00
_cell.angle_gamma   90.00
#
_symmetry.space_group_name_H-M   'P 1'
#
loop_
_entity.id
_entity.type
_entity.pdbx_description
1 polymer ?
#
loop_
_entity_poly.entity_id
_entity_poly.type
_entity_poly.pdbx_seq_one_letter_code
_entity_poly.pdbx_strand_id
1 'polypeptide(L)'
;MTAPDRPALAGMSIGAVLDLLRGDFPDVSISKIRFLEAEGLITPQRTASGYRRFTAYDCARLRFILTAQRDQYLPLKVIKAQLDAQPDGELPEAGSAYAVPRLVGVSESGGDEVDGAAGLSAVAPTQVRLSREDLLTRSGIDEEMLGALVRNGIITAGPAGFFDEHSVVIAQCARALGDYGVEPRHLRAFRSAADRQSDLIAQIAGPVGKAGKAGARDRADDLAREVAALAITLHTSLIKSAVRDVLDR
;
A
#
# COMPACT_ATOMS: atom_id res chain seq x y z
N MET A 1 51.08 -1.61 15.70
CA MET A 1 49.70 -2.16 15.71
C MET A 1 48.84 -1.22 14.88
N THR A 2 48.74 -1.48 13.58
CA THR A 2 48.02 -0.63 12.65
C THR A 2 46.62 -1.21 12.49
N ALA A 3 45.59 -0.41 12.77
CA ALA A 3 44.19 -0.80 12.64
C ALA A 3 43.92 -1.37 11.24
N PRO A 4 43.08 -2.42 11.09
CA PRO A 4 42.73 -2.90 9.76
C PRO A 4 41.93 -1.81 9.04
N ASP A 5 42.42 -1.45 7.87
CA ASP A 5 41.75 -0.59 6.88
C ASP A 5 40.42 -1.25 6.53
N ARG A 6 39.31 -0.77 7.11
CA ARG A 6 37.97 -1.25 6.75
C ARG A 6 37.76 -0.87 5.28
N PRO A 7 37.44 -1.82 4.38
CA PRO A 7 37.22 -1.49 2.98
C PRO A 7 36.10 -0.47 2.89
N ALA A 8 36.34 0.63 2.15
CA ALA A 8 35.31 1.61 1.85
C ALA A 8 34.12 0.86 1.23
N LEU A 9 32.99 0.80 1.94
CA LEU A 9 31.76 0.17 1.44
C LEU A 9 31.48 0.77 0.07
N ALA A 10 31.51 -0.08 -0.96
CA ALA A 10 31.30 0.31 -2.35
C ALA A 10 29.86 0.80 -2.53
N GLY A 11 29.59 2.05 -2.18
CA GLY A 11 28.26 2.63 -2.29
C GLY A 11 27.87 2.82 -3.76
N MET A 12 26.60 2.60 -4.07
CA MET A 12 26.04 2.77 -5.41
C MET A 12 25.70 4.23 -5.69
N SER A 13 25.73 4.62 -6.97
CA SER A 13 25.23 5.92 -7.41
C SER A 13 23.70 5.92 -7.41
N ILE A 14 23.07 7.09 -7.35
CA ILE A 14 21.59 7.19 -7.39
C ILE A 14 20.99 6.58 -8.67
N GLY A 15 21.73 6.60 -9.78
CA GLY A 15 21.31 5.97 -11.03
C GLY A 15 21.32 4.45 -10.93
N ALA A 16 22.39 3.87 -10.39
CA ALA A 16 22.48 2.43 -10.16
C ALA A 16 21.40 1.92 -9.18
N VAL A 17 21.10 2.70 -8.14
CA VAL A 17 19.99 2.38 -7.21
C VAL A 17 18.65 2.42 -7.93
N LEU A 18 18.41 3.43 -8.77
CA LEU A 18 17.18 3.52 -9.54
C LEU A 18 17.00 2.30 -10.46
N ASP A 19 18.04 1.89 -11.18
CA ASP A 19 17.96 0.72 -12.07
C ASP A 19 17.65 -0.58 -11.30
N LEU A 20 18.18 -0.74 -10.08
CA LEU A 20 17.88 -1.87 -9.19
C LEU A 20 16.45 -1.86 -8.61
N LEU A 21 15.81 -0.70 -8.52
CA LEU A 21 14.45 -0.55 -7.98
C LEU A 21 13.39 -0.60 -9.09
N ARG A 22 13.74 -0.20 -10.32
CA ARG A 22 12.78 -0.07 -11.43
C ARG A 22 12.09 -1.38 -11.80
N GLY A 23 12.71 -2.53 -11.53
CA GLY A 23 12.11 -3.85 -11.75
C GLY A 23 10.86 -4.10 -10.91
N ASP A 24 10.89 -3.73 -9.62
CA ASP A 24 9.76 -3.91 -8.70
C ASP A 24 8.88 -2.66 -8.59
N PHE A 25 9.44 -1.49 -8.92
CA PHE A 25 8.83 -0.16 -8.77
C PHE A 25 9.04 0.66 -10.06
N PRO A 26 8.27 0.41 -11.13
CA PRO A 26 8.48 1.06 -12.42
C PRO A 26 8.30 2.58 -12.37
N ASP A 27 7.49 3.09 -11.43
CA ASP A 27 7.19 4.51 -11.25
C ASP A 27 8.24 5.26 -10.40
N VAL A 28 9.26 4.57 -9.88
CA VAL A 28 10.28 5.22 -9.05
C VAL A 28 11.19 6.09 -9.93
N SER A 29 11.51 7.29 -9.44
CA SER A 29 12.37 8.25 -10.14
C SER A 29 13.49 8.75 -9.24
N ILE A 30 14.52 9.36 -9.86
CA ILE A 30 15.60 10.04 -9.12
C ILE A 30 15.02 11.10 -8.18
N SER A 31 14.00 11.85 -8.64
CA SER A 31 13.33 12.86 -7.83
C SER A 31 12.64 12.26 -6.60
N LYS A 32 12.00 11.10 -6.74
CA LYS A 32 11.39 10.38 -5.62
C LYS A 32 12.42 9.93 -4.59
N ILE A 33 13.55 9.38 -5.03
CA ILE A 33 14.64 8.95 -4.12
C ILE A 33 15.21 10.15 -3.35
N ARG A 34 15.45 11.28 -4.04
CA ARG A 34 15.92 12.52 -3.39
C ARG A 34 14.91 13.10 -2.41
N PHE A 35 13.63 12.98 -2.72
CA PHE A 35 12.56 13.42 -1.82
C PHE A 35 12.53 12.57 -0.54
N LEU A 36 12.65 11.25 -0.64
CA LEU A 36 12.71 10.36 0.54
C LEU A 36 13.95 10.62 1.42
N GLU A 37 15.07 11.00 0.82
CA GLU A 37 16.26 11.49 1.54
C GLU A 37 15.98 12.83 2.24
N ALA A 38 15.35 13.79 1.57
CA ALA A 38 15.04 15.10 2.15
C ALA A 38 14.10 15.00 3.36
N GLU A 39 13.13 14.08 3.31
CA GLU A 39 12.24 13.75 4.43
C GLU A 39 12.94 12.93 5.55
N GLY A 40 14.20 12.52 5.31
CA GLY A 40 15.06 11.83 6.27
C GLY A 40 14.69 10.37 6.47
N LEU A 41 14.08 9.70 5.49
CA LEU A 41 13.81 8.26 5.56
C LEU A 41 15.05 7.42 5.19
N ILE A 42 16.00 8.02 4.48
CA ILE A 42 17.29 7.43 4.14
C ILE A 42 18.40 8.47 4.31
N THR A 43 19.62 8.02 4.58
CA THR A 43 20.75 8.91 4.88
C THR A 43 22.00 8.44 4.15
N PRO A 44 22.02 8.52 2.81
CA PRO A 44 23.16 8.04 2.01
C PRO A 44 24.41 8.87 2.32
N GLN A 45 25.56 8.19 2.34
CA GLN A 45 26.84 8.86 2.58
C GLN A 45 27.20 9.81 1.43
N ARG A 46 27.97 10.86 1.74
CA ARG A 46 28.53 11.75 0.72
C ARG A 46 30.01 11.46 0.55
N THR A 47 30.44 11.38 -0.72
CA THR A 47 31.87 11.36 -1.07
C THR A 47 32.52 12.71 -0.77
N ALA A 48 33.86 12.74 -0.70
CA ALA A 48 34.63 13.98 -0.59
C ALA A 48 34.34 14.98 -1.73
N SER A 49 33.87 14.48 -2.89
CA SER A 49 33.43 15.29 -4.04
C SER A 49 31.95 15.70 -3.99
N GLY A 50 31.20 15.37 -2.93
CA GLY A 50 29.81 15.78 -2.71
C GLY A 50 28.72 14.88 -3.30
N TYR A 51 29.08 13.85 -4.07
CA TYR A 51 28.12 12.87 -4.63
C TYR A 51 27.59 11.91 -3.57
N ARG A 52 26.32 11.52 -3.72
CA ARG A 52 25.64 10.53 -2.87
C ARG A 52 26.11 9.11 -3.18
N ARG A 53 26.35 8.34 -2.13
CA ARG A 53 26.70 6.92 -2.16
C ARG A 53 25.70 6.17 -1.28
N PHE A 54 24.93 5.32 -1.92
CA PHE A 54 23.90 4.51 -1.28
C PHE A 54 24.50 3.15 -0.94
N THR A 55 24.33 2.72 0.29
CA THR A 55 24.72 1.38 0.74
C THR A 55 23.66 0.35 0.33
N ALA A 56 23.99 -0.94 0.46
CA ALA A 56 23.00 -2.01 0.30
C ALA A 56 21.82 -1.86 1.29
N TYR A 57 22.10 -1.35 2.50
CA TYR A 57 21.09 -1.05 3.50
C TYR A 57 20.16 0.10 3.07
N ASP A 58 20.68 1.17 2.48
CA ASP A 58 19.86 2.26 1.93
C ASP A 58 18.92 1.75 0.83
N CYS A 59 19.41 0.86 -0.04
CA CYS A 59 18.58 0.22 -1.06
C CYS A 59 17.47 -0.64 -0.44
N ALA A 60 17.79 -1.40 0.61
CA ALA A 60 16.82 -2.23 1.29
C ALA A 60 15.76 -1.38 2.02
N ARG A 61 16.15 -0.26 2.66
CA ARG A 61 15.22 0.76 3.19
C ARG A 61 14.33 1.34 2.10
N LEU A 62 14.90 1.71 0.95
CA LEU A 62 14.11 2.24 -0.18
C LEU A 62 13.07 1.24 -0.66
N ARG A 63 13.42 -0.04 -0.79
CA ARG A 63 12.44 -1.09 -1.12
C ARG A 63 11.34 -1.17 -0.07
N PHE A 64 11.68 -1.20 1.22
CA PHE A 64 10.69 -1.22 2.30
C PHE A 64 9.73 -0.03 2.23
N ILE A 65 10.26 1.19 2.08
CA ILE A 65 9.46 2.42 2.00
C ILE A 65 8.54 2.36 0.78
N LEU A 66 9.06 1.99 -0.39
CA LEU A 66 8.28 1.95 -1.63
C LEU A 66 7.21 0.86 -1.60
N THR A 67 7.50 -0.30 -1.02
CA THR A 67 6.51 -1.37 -0.74
C THR A 67 5.43 -0.89 0.22
N ALA A 68 5.81 -0.28 1.34
CA ALA A 68 4.86 0.26 2.32
C ALA A 68 3.95 1.35 1.73
N GLN A 69 4.47 2.16 0.80
CA GLN A 69 3.66 3.15 0.09
C GLN A 69 2.75 2.54 -0.98
N ARG A 70 3.25 1.56 -1.75
CA ARG A 70 2.52 0.92 -2.85
C ARG A 70 1.41 0.00 -2.34
N ASP A 71 1.74 -0.85 -1.37
CA ASP A 71 0.89 -1.98 -0.98
C ASP A 71 0.06 -1.68 0.28
N GLN A 72 0.55 -0.78 1.15
CA GLN A 72 -0.07 -0.48 2.45
C GLN A 72 -0.48 0.98 2.60
N TYR A 73 -0.19 1.83 1.61
CA TYR A 73 -0.51 3.25 1.60
C TYR A 73 -0.10 4.02 2.87
N LEU A 74 1.02 3.61 3.49
CA LEU A 74 1.47 4.18 4.76
C LEU A 74 2.02 5.62 4.58
N PRO A 75 1.66 6.57 5.46
CA PRO A 75 2.25 7.91 5.47
C PRO A 75 3.75 7.86 5.80
N LEU A 76 4.55 8.75 5.19
CA LEU A 76 6.01 8.81 5.38
C LEU A 76 6.44 8.94 6.85
N LYS A 77 5.67 9.69 7.65
CA LYS A 77 5.94 9.83 9.10
C LYS A 77 5.78 8.51 9.86
N VAL A 78 4.81 7.68 9.47
CA VAL A 78 4.58 6.36 10.08
C VAL A 78 5.67 5.39 9.65
N ILE A 79 6.02 5.38 8.37
CA ILE A 79 7.13 4.57 7.84
C ILE A 79 8.44 4.96 8.55
N LYS A 80 8.69 6.26 8.73
CA LYS A 80 9.86 6.77 9.45
C LYS A 80 9.88 6.28 10.89
N ALA A 81 8.77 6.40 11.63
CA ALA A 81 8.69 5.89 12.99
C ALA A 81 8.92 4.36 13.09
N GLN A 82 8.45 3.59 12.12
CA GLN A 82 8.72 2.14 12.06
C GLN A 82 10.20 1.85 11.83
N LEU A 83 10.84 2.61 10.94
CA LEU A 83 12.25 2.48 10.62
C LEU A 83 13.16 2.94 11.78
N ASP A 84 12.75 3.97 12.52
CA ASP A 84 13.50 4.52 13.65
C ASP A 84 13.36 3.66 14.92
N ALA A 85 12.33 2.80 14.98
CA ALA A 85 12.13 1.86 16.09
C ALA A 85 13.02 0.61 16.00
N GLN A 86 13.74 0.41 14.90
CA GLN A 86 14.61 -0.74 14.70
C GLN A 86 16.06 -0.44 15.11
N PRO A 87 16.82 -1.47 15.54
CA PRO A 87 18.27 -1.36 15.71
C PRO A 87 18.97 -0.88 14.42
N ASP A 88 20.08 -0.17 14.57
CA ASP A 88 20.88 0.31 13.44
C ASP A 88 21.26 -0.84 12.50
N GLY A 89 20.90 -0.71 11.23
CA GLY A 89 21.19 -1.73 10.21
C GLY A 89 20.13 -2.82 10.06
N GLU A 90 19.07 -2.80 10.89
CA GLU A 90 17.91 -3.67 10.73
C GLU A 90 16.77 -2.96 9.99
N LEU A 91 15.90 -3.76 9.39
CA LEU A 91 14.66 -3.31 8.76
C LEU A 91 13.49 -3.92 9.53
N PRO A 92 12.36 -3.21 9.65
CA PRO A 92 11.15 -3.84 10.12
C PRO A 92 10.87 -5.05 9.23
N GLU A 93 10.51 -6.19 9.83
CA GLU A 93 10.09 -7.33 9.04
C GLU A 93 9.00 -6.88 8.06
N ALA A 94 9.10 -7.32 6.80
CA ALA A 94 8.10 -7.06 5.76
C ALA A 94 6.82 -7.86 6.09
N GLY A 95 6.18 -7.39 7.14
CA GLY A 95 5.16 -8.00 7.96
C GLY A 95 4.82 -6.89 8.95
N SER A 96 3.94 -6.01 8.51
CA SER A 96 3.37 -4.94 9.33
C SER A 96 3.17 -5.41 10.78
N ALA A 97 3.38 -4.52 11.76
CA ALA A 97 2.96 -4.71 13.16
C ALA A 97 1.43 -5.00 13.28
N TYR A 98 0.71 -4.94 12.16
CA TYR A 98 -0.60 -5.50 11.90
C TYR A 98 -0.44 -6.53 10.78
N ALA A 99 -0.31 -7.81 11.15
CA ALA A 99 -0.23 -8.90 10.19
C ALA A 99 -1.45 -8.83 9.24
N VAL A 100 -1.21 -8.46 7.99
CA VAL A 100 -2.10 -8.80 6.88
C VAL A 100 -1.86 -10.29 6.59
N PRO A 101 -2.91 -11.13 6.49
CA PRO A 101 -2.75 -12.53 6.11
C PRO A 101 -2.02 -12.61 4.75
N ARG A 102 -0.83 -13.21 4.75
CA ARG A 102 -0.07 -13.46 3.52
C ARG A 102 -0.62 -14.71 2.85
N LEU A 103 -1.22 -14.55 1.67
CA LEU A 103 -1.63 -15.66 0.81
C LEU A 103 -0.41 -16.44 0.30
N VAL A 104 -0.49 -17.77 0.42
CA VAL A 104 0.46 -18.72 -0.19
C VAL A 104 0.08 -18.88 -1.66
N GLY A 105 0.93 -18.41 -2.56
CA GLY A 105 0.78 -18.65 -3.99
C GLY A 105 1.26 -20.06 -4.34
N VAL A 106 0.34 -20.92 -4.78
CA VAL A 106 0.70 -22.14 -5.50
C VAL A 106 0.73 -21.79 -6.98
N SER A 107 1.92 -21.88 -7.59
CA SER A 107 2.10 -21.72 -9.03
C SER A 107 1.80 -23.03 -9.74
N GLU A 108 0.94 -23.00 -10.75
CA GLU A 108 0.98 -23.97 -11.84
C GLU A 108 0.93 -23.26 -13.19
N SER A 109 1.62 -23.91 -14.14
CA SER A 109 2.25 -23.35 -15.32
C SER A 109 1.44 -23.55 -16.61
N GLY A 110 1.72 -22.70 -17.61
CA GLY A 110 1.33 -22.86 -19.03
C GLY A 110 0.22 -21.88 -19.44
N GLY A 111 0.28 -21.15 -20.55
CA GLY A 111 1.19 -21.10 -21.69
C GLY A 111 0.56 -20.18 -22.75
N ASP A 112 1.42 -19.71 -23.65
CA ASP A 112 1.18 -19.07 -24.96
C ASP A 112 0.86 -17.57 -25.10
N GLU A 113 1.62 -17.04 -26.05
CA GLU A 113 1.84 -15.70 -26.53
C GLU A 113 0.67 -15.20 -27.40
N VAL A 114 0.46 -13.87 -27.46
CA VAL A 114 0.32 -13.16 -28.74
C VAL A 114 0.60 -11.66 -28.61
N ASP A 115 1.28 -11.21 -29.66
CA ASP A 115 1.85 -9.92 -30.01
C ASP A 115 0.79 -8.81 -30.28
N GLY A 116 1.19 -7.53 -30.16
CA GLY A 116 0.35 -6.42 -30.65
C GLY A 116 0.58 -5.04 -30.03
N ALA A 117 1.43 -4.24 -30.69
CA ALA A 117 1.68 -2.82 -30.38
C ALA A 117 0.49 -1.90 -30.72
N ALA A 118 0.19 -0.93 -29.84
CA ALA A 118 -0.11 0.50 -30.12
C ALA A 118 -0.96 1.14 -29.02
N GLY A 119 -0.56 2.34 -28.55
CA GLY A 119 -1.47 3.27 -27.86
C GLY A 119 -0.93 3.87 -26.58
N LEU A 120 -0.28 5.03 -26.69
CA LEU A 120 -0.06 5.96 -25.59
C LEU A 120 -1.43 6.43 -25.07
N SER A 121 -1.85 5.91 -23.92
CA SER A 121 -2.89 6.51 -23.09
C SER A 121 -2.49 6.32 -21.65
N ALA A 122 -2.64 7.37 -20.84
CA ALA A 122 -2.34 7.35 -19.42
C ALA A 122 -3.21 6.27 -18.75
N VAL A 123 -2.60 5.10 -18.50
CA VAL A 123 -3.26 3.97 -17.85
C VAL A 123 -3.26 4.28 -16.35
N ALA A 124 -4.41 4.73 -15.85
CA ALA A 124 -4.73 4.57 -14.42
C ALA A 124 -4.40 3.12 -14.04
N PRO A 125 -3.79 2.86 -12.87
CA PRO A 125 -3.35 1.51 -12.50
C PRO A 125 -4.47 0.51 -12.80
N THR A 126 -4.17 -0.52 -13.60
CA THR A 126 -5.14 -1.51 -14.05
C THR A 126 -5.82 -2.10 -12.81
N GLN A 127 -6.99 -1.59 -12.45
CA GLN A 127 -7.81 -2.14 -11.38
C GLN A 127 -8.01 -3.62 -11.70
N VAL A 128 -7.55 -4.49 -10.82
CA VAL A 128 -7.58 -5.93 -11.09
C VAL A 128 -9.04 -6.34 -11.10
N ARG A 129 -9.56 -6.66 -12.29
CA ARG A 129 -10.94 -7.15 -12.44
C ARG A 129 -10.96 -8.64 -12.13
N LEU A 130 -11.54 -8.99 -10.98
CA LEU A 130 -11.66 -10.35 -10.51
C LEU A 130 -13.05 -10.89 -10.82
N SER A 131 -13.10 -12.10 -11.38
CA SER A 131 -14.35 -12.84 -11.46
C SER A 131 -14.79 -13.30 -10.06
N ARG A 132 -16.02 -13.79 -9.96
CA ARG A 132 -16.52 -14.40 -8.72
C ARG A 132 -15.66 -15.60 -8.29
N GLU A 133 -15.27 -16.43 -9.25
CA GLU A 133 -14.46 -17.63 -9.03
C GLU A 133 -13.05 -17.27 -8.56
N ASP A 134 -12.44 -16.22 -9.14
CA ASP A 134 -11.15 -15.70 -8.70
C ASP A 134 -11.21 -15.18 -7.27
N LEU A 135 -12.29 -14.48 -6.91
CA LEU A 135 -12.48 -13.95 -5.55
C LEU A 135 -12.56 -15.10 -4.53
N LEU A 136 -13.36 -16.14 -4.79
CA LEU A 136 -13.47 -17.31 -3.92
C LEU A 136 -12.10 -18.00 -3.75
N THR A 137 -11.43 -18.25 -4.87
CA THR A 137 -10.12 -18.93 -4.89
C THR A 137 -9.08 -18.13 -4.10
N ARG A 138 -8.99 -16.82 -4.31
CA ARG A 138 -7.99 -15.97 -3.63
C ARG A 138 -8.33 -15.66 -2.18
N SER A 139 -9.62 -15.57 -1.83
CA SER A 139 -10.02 -15.25 -0.45
C SER A 139 -10.15 -16.49 0.44
N GLY A 140 -10.33 -17.67 -0.14
CA GLY A 140 -10.55 -18.92 0.58
C GLY A 140 -11.89 -18.98 1.32
N ILE A 141 -12.88 -18.19 0.90
CA ILE A 141 -14.26 -18.26 1.39
C ILE A 141 -15.12 -19.13 0.47
N ASP A 142 -16.23 -19.62 0.98
CA ASP A 142 -17.22 -20.35 0.18
C ASP A 142 -18.27 -19.41 -0.46
N GLU A 143 -19.06 -19.99 -1.34
CA GLU A 143 -20.14 -19.31 -2.08
C GLU A 143 -21.22 -18.74 -1.15
N GLU A 144 -21.47 -19.42 -0.02
CA GLU A 144 -22.45 -18.99 0.99
C GLU A 144 -22.01 -17.70 1.69
N MET A 145 -20.76 -17.66 2.16
CA MET A 145 -20.15 -16.49 2.79
C MET A 145 -20.08 -15.32 1.81
N LEU A 146 -19.65 -15.55 0.56
CA LEU A 146 -19.62 -14.51 -0.46
C LEU A 146 -21.04 -13.95 -0.72
N GLY A 147 -22.02 -14.83 -0.84
CA GLY A 147 -23.43 -14.46 -0.96
C GLY A 147 -23.90 -13.61 0.24
N ALA A 148 -23.52 -13.98 1.46
CA ALA A 148 -23.87 -13.24 2.67
C ALA A 148 -23.21 -11.85 2.72
N LEU A 149 -21.96 -11.73 2.31
CA LEU A 149 -21.24 -10.46 2.23
C LEU A 149 -21.88 -9.51 1.20
N VAL A 150 -22.25 -10.01 0.03
CA VAL A 150 -22.94 -9.23 -1.00
C VAL A 150 -24.34 -8.83 -0.55
N ARG A 151 -25.14 -9.76 0.00
CA ARG A 151 -26.50 -9.48 0.51
C ARG A 151 -26.52 -8.42 1.61
N ASN A 152 -25.49 -8.39 2.46
CA ASN A 152 -25.36 -7.38 3.52
C ASN A 152 -24.69 -6.09 3.05
N GLY A 153 -24.28 -6.00 1.78
CA GLY A 153 -23.63 -4.84 1.20
C GLY A 153 -22.21 -4.61 1.69
N ILE A 154 -21.53 -5.64 2.20
CA ILE A 154 -20.15 -5.52 2.68
C ILE A 154 -19.19 -5.48 1.50
N ILE A 155 -19.41 -6.36 0.51
CA ILE A 155 -18.72 -6.34 -0.78
C ILE A 155 -19.75 -5.95 -1.84
N THR A 156 -19.32 -5.16 -2.82
CA THR A 156 -20.17 -4.76 -3.95
C THR A 156 -19.39 -4.98 -5.24
N ALA A 157 -19.98 -5.73 -6.18
CA ALA A 157 -19.42 -5.86 -7.51
C ALA A 157 -19.52 -4.52 -8.25
N GLY A 158 -18.52 -4.19 -9.05
CA GLY A 158 -18.53 -3.02 -9.90
C GLY A 158 -19.62 -3.08 -10.99
N PRO A 159 -19.78 -2.03 -11.81
CA PRO A 159 -20.85 -1.93 -12.81
C PRO A 159 -20.89 -3.09 -13.83
N ALA A 160 -19.74 -3.72 -14.08
CA ALA A 160 -19.59 -4.86 -14.99
C ALA A 160 -19.65 -6.24 -14.28
N GLY A 161 -20.01 -6.27 -12.98
CA GLY A 161 -20.12 -7.51 -12.20
C GLY A 161 -18.80 -8.07 -11.68
N PHE A 162 -17.67 -7.39 -11.91
CA PHE A 162 -16.35 -7.78 -11.41
C PHE A 162 -16.07 -7.23 -10.01
N PHE A 163 -15.23 -7.94 -9.27
CA PHE A 163 -14.68 -7.52 -7.99
C PHE A 163 -13.27 -6.94 -8.18
N ASP A 164 -12.75 -6.27 -7.16
CA ASP A 164 -11.42 -5.69 -7.12
C ASP A 164 -10.52 -6.41 -6.09
N GLU A 165 -9.24 -6.02 -6.03
CA GLU A 165 -8.31 -6.54 -5.03
C GLU A 165 -8.76 -6.32 -3.58
N HIS A 166 -9.48 -5.21 -3.31
CA HIS A 166 -9.97 -4.90 -1.97
C HIS A 166 -11.06 -5.88 -1.51
N SER A 167 -11.88 -6.35 -2.44
CA SER A 167 -12.90 -7.37 -2.18
C SER A 167 -12.30 -8.66 -1.61
N VAL A 168 -11.09 -9.05 -2.07
CA VAL A 168 -10.36 -10.22 -1.54
C VAL A 168 -9.99 -10.02 -0.08
N VAL A 169 -9.42 -8.85 0.26
CA VAL A 169 -9.00 -8.52 1.63
C VAL A 169 -10.22 -8.45 2.56
N ILE A 170 -11.32 -7.83 2.12
CA ILE A 170 -12.56 -7.75 2.89
C ILE A 170 -13.12 -9.15 3.16
N ALA A 171 -13.14 -10.03 2.16
CA ALA A 171 -13.58 -11.41 2.29
C ALA A 171 -12.74 -12.21 3.29
N GLN A 172 -11.41 -12.09 3.24
CA GLN A 172 -10.50 -12.75 4.17
C GLN A 172 -10.68 -12.26 5.61
N CYS A 173 -10.79 -10.95 5.81
CA CYS A 173 -11.07 -10.36 7.12
C CYS A 173 -12.42 -10.84 7.67
N ALA A 174 -13.45 -10.87 6.83
CA ALA A 174 -14.77 -11.35 7.24
C ALA A 174 -14.75 -12.83 7.65
N ARG A 175 -14.02 -13.67 6.91
CA ARG A 175 -13.80 -15.08 7.28
C ARG A 175 -13.12 -15.20 8.64
N ALA A 176 -12.00 -14.49 8.84
CA ALA A 176 -11.27 -14.52 10.11
C ALA A 176 -12.10 -14.00 11.29
N LEU A 177 -12.95 -12.99 11.07
CA LEU A 177 -13.91 -12.49 12.07
C LEU A 177 -15.02 -13.53 12.37
N GLY A 178 -15.39 -14.35 11.38
CA GLY A 178 -16.31 -15.46 11.55
C GLY A 178 -15.83 -16.51 12.57
N ASP A 179 -14.52 -16.72 12.69
CA ASP A 179 -13.92 -17.61 13.71
C ASP A 179 -14.21 -17.13 15.15
N TYR A 180 -14.58 -15.85 15.32
CA TYR A 180 -14.99 -15.25 16.59
C TYR A 180 -16.52 -15.02 16.69
N GLY A 181 -17.31 -15.63 15.80
CA GLY A 181 -18.77 -15.51 15.78
C GLY A 181 -19.31 -14.21 15.15
N VAL A 182 -18.46 -13.42 14.49
CA VAL A 182 -18.89 -12.18 13.83
C VAL A 182 -19.41 -12.48 12.43
N GLU A 183 -20.73 -12.51 12.30
CA GLU A 183 -21.39 -12.68 11.00
C GLU A 183 -21.41 -11.41 10.12
N PRO A 184 -21.57 -11.54 8.78
CA PRO A 184 -21.66 -10.41 7.85
C PRO A 184 -22.69 -9.32 8.20
N ARG A 185 -23.78 -9.68 8.88
CA ARG A 185 -24.79 -8.71 9.35
C ARG A 185 -24.22 -7.70 10.36
N HIS A 186 -23.25 -8.12 11.18
CA HIS A 186 -22.59 -7.27 12.16
C HIS A 186 -21.58 -6.30 11.49
N LEU A 187 -21.13 -6.62 10.28
CA LEU A 187 -20.17 -5.80 9.54
C LEU A 187 -20.80 -4.54 8.91
N ARG A 188 -22.14 -4.43 8.90
CA ARG A 188 -22.86 -3.30 8.29
C ARG A 188 -22.48 -1.96 8.89
N ALA A 189 -22.20 -1.91 10.20
CA ALA A 189 -21.76 -0.68 10.87
C ALA A 189 -20.40 -0.20 10.35
N PHE A 190 -19.46 -1.11 10.09
CA PHE A 190 -18.16 -0.80 9.48
C PHE A 190 -18.33 -0.30 8.05
N ARG A 191 -19.18 -0.95 7.25
CA ARG A 191 -19.51 -0.50 5.89
C ARG A 191 -20.08 0.93 5.89
N SER A 192 -21.08 1.19 6.73
CA SER A 192 -21.68 2.53 6.82
C SER A 192 -20.69 3.59 7.30
N ALA A 193 -19.72 3.25 8.15
CA ALA A 193 -18.66 4.16 8.54
C ALA A 193 -17.70 4.46 7.37
N ALA A 194 -17.33 3.45 6.59
CA ALA A 194 -16.48 3.60 5.40
C ALA A 194 -17.16 4.45 4.32
N ASP A 195 -18.45 4.25 4.07
CA ASP A 195 -19.22 5.06 3.11
C ASP A 195 -19.21 6.55 3.52
N ARG A 196 -19.49 6.86 4.80
CA ARG A 196 -19.43 8.24 5.32
C ARG A 196 -18.05 8.87 5.21
N GLN A 197 -16.98 8.10 5.42
CA GLN A 197 -15.60 8.59 5.25
C GLN A 197 -15.30 8.89 3.77
N SER A 198 -15.79 8.04 2.87
CA SER A 198 -15.64 8.20 1.42
C SER A 198 -16.37 9.45 0.92
N ASP A 199 -17.59 9.69 1.42
CA ASP A 199 -18.37 10.89 1.10
C ASP A 199 -17.65 12.17 1.53
N LEU A 200 -17.02 12.18 2.71
CA LEU A 200 -16.23 13.31 3.19
C LEU A 200 -15.00 13.58 2.31
N ILE A 201 -14.28 12.52 1.90
CA ILE A 201 -13.14 12.64 0.98
C ILE A 201 -13.62 13.23 -0.37
N ALA A 202 -14.73 12.72 -0.91
CA ALA A 202 -15.31 13.21 -2.15
C ALA A 202 -15.77 14.66 -2.06
N GLN A 203 -16.31 15.08 -0.90
CA GLN A 203 -16.70 16.47 -0.66
C GLN A 203 -15.51 17.43 -0.64
N ILE A 204 -14.35 16.98 -0.14
CA ILE A 204 -13.11 17.79 -0.07
C ILE A 204 -12.42 17.85 -1.45
N ALA A 205 -12.28 16.71 -2.13
CA ALA A 205 -11.58 16.63 -3.41
C ALA A 205 -12.42 17.09 -4.60
N GLY A 206 -13.75 16.91 -4.54
CA GLY A 206 -14.68 17.17 -5.63
C GLY A 206 -14.62 18.59 -6.22
N PRO A 207 -14.55 19.67 -5.42
CA PRO A 207 -14.40 21.03 -5.93
C PRO A 207 -13.13 21.26 -6.74
N VAL A 208 -12.01 20.62 -6.38
CA VAL A 208 -10.70 20.79 -7.04
C VAL A 208 -10.73 20.22 -8.46
N GLY A 209 -11.42 19.10 -8.66
CA GLY A 209 -11.56 18.45 -9.97
C GLY A 209 -12.42 19.24 -10.95
N LYS A 210 -13.36 20.05 -10.47
CA LYS A 210 -14.28 20.86 -11.30
C LYS A 210 -13.66 22.16 -11.82
N ALA A 211 -12.45 22.53 -11.38
CA ALA A 211 -11.85 23.84 -11.65
C ALA A 211 -11.42 24.11 -13.12
N GLY A 212 -11.72 23.22 -14.07
CA GLY A 212 -11.60 23.45 -15.53
C GLY A 212 -10.18 23.65 -16.08
N LYS A 213 -9.15 23.67 -15.23
CA LYS A 213 -7.73 23.83 -15.62
C LYS A 213 -7.11 22.47 -15.97
N ALA A 214 -6.13 22.47 -16.89
CA ALA A 214 -5.29 21.30 -17.12
C ALA A 214 -4.68 20.82 -15.78
N GLY A 215 -4.69 19.51 -15.53
CA GLY A 215 -4.23 18.91 -14.27
C GLY A 215 -5.18 19.09 -13.06
N ALA A 216 -6.42 19.54 -13.25
CA ALA A 216 -7.39 19.62 -12.15
C ALA A 216 -7.79 18.24 -11.60
N ARG A 217 -7.86 17.22 -12.46
CA ARG A 217 -8.13 15.84 -12.05
C ARG A 217 -6.99 15.26 -11.23
N ASP A 218 -5.76 15.36 -11.73
CA ASP A 218 -4.57 14.86 -11.02
C ASP A 218 -4.44 15.49 -9.62
N ARG A 219 -4.66 16.81 -9.51
CA ARG A 219 -4.66 17.50 -8.21
C ARG A 219 -5.81 17.08 -7.29
N ALA A 220 -6.98 16.76 -7.85
CA ALA A 220 -8.10 16.25 -7.06
C ALA A 220 -7.82 14.83 -6.55
N ASP A 221 -7.21 14.00 -7.39
CA ASP A 221 -6.81 12.63 -7.03
C ASP A 221 -5.71 12.64 -5.97
N ASP A 222 -4.69 13.50 -6.10
CA ASP A 222 -3.64 13.67 -5.09
C ASP A 222 -4.22 14.14 -3.75
N LEU A 223 -5.12 15.13 -3.77
CA LEU A 223 -5.80 15.60 -2.57
C LEU A 223 -6.68 14.51 -1.96
N ALA A 224 -7.44 13.77 -2.78
CA ALA A 224 -8.27 12.66 -2.30
C ALA A 224 -7.41 11.59 -1.61
N ARG A 225 -6.25 11.25 -2.18
CA ARG A 225 -5.30 10.30 -1.59
C ARG A 225 -4.74 10.81 -0.27
N GLU A 226 -4.37 12.08 -0.18
CA GLU A 226 -3.86 12.68 1.06
C GLU A 226 -4.92 12.66 2.18
N VAL A 227 -6.14 13.10 1.86
CA VAL A 227 -7.26 13.12 2.82
C VAL A 227 -7.63 11.70 3.24
N ALA A 228 -7.64 10.74 2.31
CA ALA A 228 -7.90 9.33 2.62
C ALA A 228 -6.87 8.77 3.60
N ALA A 229 -5.57 9.03 3.38
CA ALA A 229 -4.52 8.58 4.29
C ALA A 229 -4.66 9.17 5.70
N LEU A 230 -5.03 10.45 5.80
CA LEU A 230 -5.32 11.11 7.08
C LEU A 230 -6.57 10.53 7.76
N ALA A 231 -7.64 10.29 7.00
CA ALA A 231 -8.87 9.70 7.52
C ALA A 231 -8.66 8.29 8.06
N ILE A 232 -7.88 7.45 7.35
CA ILE A 232 -7.50 6.10 7.80
C ILE A 232 -6.69 6.17 9.10
N THR A 233 -5.71 7.09 9.16
CA THR A 233 -4.87 7.29 10.36
C THR A 233 -5.70 7.73 11.56
N LEU A 234 -6.63 8.68 11.37
CA LEU A 234 -7.56 9.15 12.39
C LEU A 234 -8.47 8.01 12.86
N HIS A 235 -9.10 7.29 11.94
CA HIS A 235 -10.03 6.21 12.26
C HIS A 235 -9.36 5.10 13.07
N THR A 236 -8.16 4.68 12.63
CA THR A 236 -7.36 3.68 13.34
C THR A 236 -7.02 4.14 14.76
N SER A 237 -6.66 5.42 14.93
CA SER A 237 -6.32 5.99 16.24
C SER A 237 -7.54 6.06 17.17
N LEU A 238 -8.71 6.44 16.63
CA LEU A 238 -9.97 6.47 17.38
C LEU A 238 -10.38 5.07 17.84
N ILE A 239 -10.28 4.06 16.97
CA ILE A 239 -10.58 2.67 17.35
C ILE A 239 -9.63 2.20 18.46
N LYS A 240 -8.33 2.44 18.33
CA LYS A 240 -7.35 2.04 19.35
C LYS A 240 -7.62 2.69 20.70
N SER A 241 -7.93 3.99 20.71
CA SER A 241 -8.29 4.70 21.93
C SER A 241 -9.55 4.10 22.56
N ALA A 242 -10.60 3.92 21.77
CA ALA A 242 -11.88 3.39 22.26
C ALA A 242 -11.78 1.95 22.78
N VAL A 243 -11.02 1.08 22.09
CA VAL A 243 -10.79 -0.30 22.54
C VAL A 243 -10.01 -0.32 23.85
N ARG A 244 -8.97 0.52 23.97
CA ARG A 244 -8.22 0.68 25.23
C ARG A 244 -9.15 1.09 26.37
N ASP A 245 -9.99 2.10 26.16
CA ASP A 245 -10.92 2.59 27.18
C ASP A 245 -11.97 1.55 27.61
N VAL A 246 -12.32 0.60 26.73
CA VAL A 246 -13.25 -0.50 27.04
C VAL A 246 -12.57 -1.63 27.79
N LEU A 247 -11.29 -1.91 27.50
CA LEU A 247 -10.53 -2.99 28.13
C LEU A 247 -9.89 -2.58 29.46
N ASP A 248 -9.63 -1.29 29.65
CA ASP A 248 -9.10 -0.73 30.91
C ASP A 248 -10.22 -0.47 31.96
N ARG A 249 -11.47 -0.85 31.66
CA ARG A 249 -12.63 -0.82 32.58
C ARG A 249 -12.90 -2.20 33.19
#